data_AF-A0A6A8AP92-F1
#
_entry.id   AF-A0A6A8AP92-F1
#
_cell.length_a   1.000
_cell.length_b   1.000
_cell.length_c   1.000
_cell.angle_alpha   90.00
_cell.angle_beta   90.00
_cell.angle_gamma   90.00
#
_symmetry.space_group_name_H-M   'P 1'
#
loop_
_entity.id
_entity.type
_entity.pdbx_description
1 polymer ?
#
loop_
_entity_poly.entity_id
_entity_poly.type
_entity_poly.pdbx_seq_one_letter_code
_entity_poly.pdbx_strand_id
1 'polypeptide(L)'
;MLTQDIQELIVSGVTFLVMGMFLGNLILIVLGMFPIVFLALGILIGQPREVIIERKGEDQKIWVDNQVTDTITATVRGGVGPVTFSDVLPDSFRLEDGTNFKVLWKGPMEATETISYRVTCAKRGRYELETVSWETRHPLQIA
;
A
#
# COMPACT_ATOMS: atom_id res chain seq x y z
N MET A 1 -3.81 4.08 18.42
CA MET A 1 -4.14 2.91 19.26
C MET A 1 -3.13 1.83 18.92
N LEU A 2 -2.43 1.24 19.88
CA LEU A 2 -1.59 0.06 19.58
C LEU A 2 -2.53 -1.08 19.13
N THR A 3 -2.21 -1.78 18.05
CA THR A 3 -2.90 -3.02 17.69
C THR A 3 -2.66 -4.06 18.78
N GLN A 4 -3.62 -4.98 18.98
CA GLN A 4 -3.53 -6.03 20.00
C GLN A 4 -2.22 -6.81 19.88
N ASP A 5 -1.81 -7.11 18.65
CA ASP A 5 -0.58 -7.83 18.32
C ASP A 5 0.68 -7.12 18.84
N ILE A 6 0.73 -5.78 18.74
CA ILE A 6 1.87 -4.99 19.26
C ILE A 6 1.90 -5.05 20.78
N GLN A 7 0.74 -5.03 21.44
CA GLN A 7 0.68 -5.14 22.91
C GLN A 7 1.15 -6.51 23.39
N GLU A 8 0.71 -7.58 22.74
CA GLU A 8 1.15 -8.95 23.06
C GLU A 8 2.66 -9.11 22.85
N LEU A 9 3.21 -8.52 21.78
CA LEU A 9 4.63 -8.54 21.50
C LEU A 9 5.45 -7.77 22.55
N ILE A 10 4.98 -6.61 23.00
CA ILE A 10 5.62 -5.84 24.08
C ILE A 10 5.54 -6.58 25.41
N VAL A 11 4.34 -7.07 25.79
CA VAL A 11 4.13 -7.75 27.07
C VAL A 11 4.96 -9.02 27.14
N SER A 12 4.98 -9.83 26.07
CA SER A 12 5.80 -11.04 26.02
C SER A 12 7.29 -10.73 26.11
N GLY A 13 7.79 -9.75 25.34
CA GLY A 13 9.18 -9.31 25.38
C GLY A 13 9.61 -8.86 26.78
N VAL A 14 8.83 -7.98 27.41
CA VAL A 14 9.09 -7.49 28.77
C VAL A 14 9.02 -8.63 29.79
N THR A 15 8.03 -9.52 29.69
CA THR A 15 7.87 -10.64 30.62
C THR A 15 9.06 -11.58 30.59
N PHE A 16 9.52 -11.99 29.38
CA PHE A 16 10.69 -12.84 29.25
C PHE A 16 11.96 -12.17 29.76
N LEU A 17 12.11 -10.87 29.53
CA LEU A 17 13.27 -10.10 29.98
C LEU A 17 13.31 -10.00 31.51
N VAL A 18 12.20 -9.63 32.14
CA VAL A 18 12.08 -9.54 33.60
C VAL A 18 12.26 -10.90 34.26
N MET A 19 11.60 -11.94 33.74
CA MET A 19 11.72 -13.30 34.27
C MET A 19 13.14 -13.85 34.10
N GLY A 20 13.77 -13.58 32.96
CA GLY A 20 15.15 -13.97 32.68
C GLY A 20 16.15 -13.28 33.60
N MET A 21 15.97 -11.98 33.86
CA MET A 21 16.79 -11.25 34.84
C MET A 21 16.59 -11.79 36.26
N PHE A 22 15.34 -12.07 36.67
CA PHE A 22 15.02 -12.60 37.99
C PHE A 22 15.62 -14.00 38.23
N LEU A 23 15.54 -14.88 37.24
CA LEU A 23 16.09 -16.23 37.30
C LEU A 23 17.60 -16.31 37.02
N GLY A 24 18.24 -15.19 36.62
CA GLY A 24 19.62 -15.20 36.13
C GLY A 24 19.82 -16.03 34.86
N ASN A 25 18.76 -16.23 34.06
CA ASN A 25 18.77 -17.09 32.89
C ASN A 25 18.98 -16.26 31.61
N LEU A 26 20.18 -16.36 31.05
CA LEU A 26 20.57 -15.67 29.82
C LEU A 26 19.68 -16.00 28.62
N ILE A 27 19.20 -17.24 28.50
CA ILE A 27 18.36 -17.68 27.37
C ILE A 27 17.05 -16.89 27.35
N LEU A 28 16.42 -16.71 28.51
CA LEU A 28 15.17 -15.95 28.63
C LEU A 28 15.37 -14.46 28.34
N ILE A 29 16.51 -13.89 28.75
CA ILE A 29 16.85 -12.49 28.44
C ILE A 29 16.99 -12.30 26.92
N VAL A 30 17.72 -13.19 26.24
CA VAL A 30 17.88 -13.13 24.78
C VAL A 30 16.54 -13.31 24.07
N LEU A 31 15.68 -14.22 24.56
CA LEU A 31 14.35 -14.41 24.00
C LEU A 31 13.47 -13.16 24.14
N GLY A 32 13.54 -12.48 25.29
CA GLY A 32 12.82 -11.21 25.52
C GLY A 32 13.32 -10.04 24.67
N MET A 33 14.59 -10.06 24.25
CA MET A 33 15.15 -9.07 23.34
C MET A 33 14.62 -9.19 21.91
N PHE A 34 14.23 -10.39 21.46
CA PHE A 34 13.80 -10.62 20.09
C PHE A 34 12.54 -9.80 19.70
N PRO A 35 11.44 -9.81 20.49
CA PRO A 35 10.28 -8.93 20.28
C PRO A 35 10.64 -7.44 20.21
N ILE A 36 11.57 -6.98 21.08
CA ILE A 36 11.97 -5.57 21.16
C ILE A 36 12.73 -5.16 19.91
N VAL A 37 13.71 -5.96 19.48
CA VAL A 37 14.47 -5.70 18.25
C VAL A 37 13.56 -5.72 17.03
N PHE A 38 12.62 -6.67 16.96
CA PHE A 38 11.65 -6.76 15.88
C PHE A 38 10.79 -5.49 15.79
N LEU A 39 10.28 -5.01 16.92
CA LEU A 39 9.49 -3.78 17.00
C LEU A 39 10.33 -2.54 16.64
N ALA A 40 11.58 -2.47 17.10
CA ALA A 40 12.51 -1.40 16.73
C ALA A 40 12.77 -1.33 15.22
N LEU A 41 12.97 -2.48 14.57
CA LEU A 41 13.10 -2.57 13.11
C LEU A 41 11.81 -2.15 12.40
N GLY A 42 10.65 -2.55 12.92
CA GLY A 42 9.36 -2.15 12.38
C GLY A 42 9.14 -0.63 12.43
N ILE A 43 9.49 0.03 13.54
CA ILE A 43 9.41 1.49 13.65
C ILE A 43 10.39 2.18 12.68
N LEU A 44 11.58 1.59 12.50
CA LEU A 44 12.59 2.16 11.61
C LEU A 44 12.17 2.05 10.12
N ILE A 45 11.59 0.91 9.73
CA ILE A 45 11.10 0.66 8.37
C ILE A 45 9.66 1.18 8.26
N GLY A 46 9.49 2.50 8.17
CA GLY A 46 8.16 3.09 8.07
C GLY A 46 7.40 2.72 6.78
N GLN A 47 6.07 2.79 6.83
CA GLN A 47 5.21 2.60 5.65
C GLN A 47 5.38 3.73 4.61
N PRO A 48 5.05 3.47 3.33
CA PRO A 48 5.05 4.50 2.31
C PRO A 48 4.11 5.66 2.66
N ARG A 49 4.62 6.90 2.59
CA ARG A 49 3.92 8.09 3.12
C ARG A 49 3.32 8.98 2.05
N GLU A 50 3.99 9.07 0.90
CA GLU A 50 3.62 10.00 -0.16
C GLU A 50 3.33 9.21 -1.44
N VAL A 51 2.09 9.30 -1.92
CA VAL A 51 1.66 8.73 -3.19
C VAL A 51 1.12 9.88 -4.03
N ILE A 52 1.84 10.22 -5.10
CA ILE A 52 1.44 11.24 -6.07
C ILE A 52 0.88 10.50 -7.29
N ILE A 53 -0.34 10.83 -7.69
CA ILE A 53 -1.01 10.21 -8.82
C ILE A 53 -1.26 11.25 -9.88
N GLU A 54 -0.77 11.00 -11.08
CA GLU A 54 -0.94 11.84 -12.25
C GLU A 54 -1.68 11.06 -13.33
N ARG A 55 -2.86 11.54 -13.73
CA ARG A 55 -3.58 11.01 -14.90
C ARG A 55 -3.20 11.81 -16.13
N LYS A 56 -2.75 11.12 -17.17
CA LYS A 56 -2.49 11.71 -18.49
C LYS A 56 -3.71 11.45 -19.37
N GLY A 57 -4.73 12.29 -19.21
CA GLY A 57 -5.96 12.24 -19.99
C GLY A 57 -6.47 13.66 -20.28
N GLU A 58 -7.04 13.84 -21.47
CA GLU A 58 -7.76 15.06 -21.85
C GLU A 58 -9.26 14.77 -21.92
N ASP A 59 -10.06 15.84 -21.83
CA ASP A 59 -11.51 15.78 -22.05
C ASP A 59 -11.80 15.26 -23.46
N GLN A 60 -12.41 14.08 -23.54
CA GLN A 60 -12.71 13.43 -24.82
C GLN A 60 -14.21 13.25 -25.02
N LYS A 61 -14.66 13.60 -26.23
CA LYS A 61 -16.00 13.24 -26.72
C LYS A 61 -15.91 11.93 -27.48
N ILE A 62 -16.51 10.89 -26.91
CA ILE A 62 -16.56 9.56 -27.51
C ILE A 62 -17.99 9.14 -27.84
N TRP A 63 -18.11 8.30 -28.85
CA TRP A 63 -19.36 7.63 -29.19
C TRP A 63 -19.57 6.41 -28.29
N VAL A 64 -20.82 5.96 -28.16
CA VAL A 64 -21.14 4.71 -27.47
C VAL A 64 -20.45 3.56 -28.20
N ASP A 65 -19.95 2.58 -27.44
CA ASP A 65 -19.18 1.42 -27.90
C ASP A 65 -17.80 1.72 -28.51
N ASN A 66 -17.37 2.99 -28.51
CA ASN A 66 -15.98 3.32 -28.80
C ASN A 66 -15.09 3.11 -27.59
N GLN A 67 -13.82 2.85 -27.90
CA GLN A 67 -12.76 2.61 -26.92
C GLN A 67 -12.04 3.91 -26.56
N VAL A 68 -11.72 4.07 -25.28
CA VAL A 68 -10.81 5.10 -24.75
C VAL A 68 -9.62 4.42 -24.11
N THR A 69 -8.44 4.98 -24.33
CA THR A 69 -7.22 4.58 -23.63
C THR A 69 -6.90 5.66 -22.62
N ASP A 70 -6.58 5.26 -21.40
CA ASP A 70 -6.13 6.15 -20.34
C ASP A 70 -4.81 5.64 -19.75
N THR A 71 -4.04 6.56 -19.19
CA THR A 71 -2.72 6.28 -18.62
C THR A 71 -2.57 7.02 -17.29
N ILE A 72 -2.30 6.26 -16.24
CA ILE A 72 -2.13 6.78 -14.88
C ILE A 72 -0.70 6.48 -14.43
N THR A 73 -0.02 7.49 -13.92
CA THR A 73 1.32 7.38 -13.36
C THR A 73 1.25 7.60 -11.86
N ALA A 74 1.71 6.63 -11.09
CA ALA A 74 1.82 6.72 -9.63
C ALA A 74 3.30 6.83 -9.24
N THR A 75 3.63 7.87 -8.50
CA THR A 75 4.96 8.11 -7.93
C THR A 75 4.88 7.97 -6.41
N VAL A 76 5.62 7.02 -5.85
CA VAL A 76 5.59 6.68 -4.43
C VAL A 76 6.90 7.06 -3.76
N ARG A 77 6.84 7.87 -2.69
CA ARG A 77 7.96 8.40 -1.91
C ARG A 77 7.87 8.09 -0.42
N GLY A 78 9.06 7.97 0.19
CA GLY A 78 9.23 7.62 1.62
C GLY A 78 8.82 6.19 1.98
N GLY A 79 9.44 5.62 3.01
CA GLY A 79 9.09 4.30 3.57
C GLY A 79 9.43 3.11 2.68
N VAL A 80 9.01 1.92 3.10
CA VAL A 80 9.12 0.65 2.35
C VAL A 80 7.83 -0.12 2.59
N GLY A 81 7.31 -0.79 1.56
CA GLY A 81 6.12 -1.64 1.72
C GLY A 81 5.30 -1.78 0.45
N PRO A 82 4.28 -2.64 0.47
CA PRO A 82 3.36 -2.77 -0.65
C PRO A 82 2.48 -1.51 -0.76
N VAL A 83 2.33 -1.03 -1.99
CA VAL A 83 1.39 0.03 -2.36
C VAL A 83 0.47 -0.51 -3.43
N THR A 84 -0.82 -0.36 -3.19
CA THR A 84 -1.87 -0.74 -4.13
C THR A 84 -2.50 0.53 -4.65
N PHE A 85 -2.70 0.61 -5.97
CA PHE A 85 -3.44 1.69 -6.57
C PHE A 85 -4.36 1.15 -7.67
N SER A 86 -5.55 1.73 -7.76
CA SER A 86 -6.59 1.27 -8.66
C SER A 86 -7.44 2.44 -9.13
N ASP A 87 -7.70 2.49 -10.43
CA ASP A 87 -8.67 3.43 -10.96
C ASP A 87 -10.10 2.89 -10.81
N VAL A 88 -10.96 3.71 -10.21
CA VAL A 88 -12.37 3.38 -9.99
C VAL A 88 -13.16 3.76 -11.23
N LEU A 89 -13.36 2.78 -12.11
CA LEU A 89 -14.14 2.97 -13.32
C LEU A 89 -15.65 2.94 -13.01
N PRO A 90 -16.46 3.82 -13.59
CA PRO A 90 -17.92 3.74 -13.47
C PRO A 90 -18.47 2.45 -14.09
N ASP A 91 -19.57 1.93 -13.55
CA ASP A 91 -20.20 0.66 -14.00
C ASP A 91 -20.55 0.62 -15.49
N SER A 92 -20.67 1.78 -16.13
CA SER A 92 -20.92 1.92 -17.57
C SER A 92 -19.70 1.65 -18.45
N PHE A 93 -18.50 1.55 -17.87
CA PHE A 93 -17.26 1.27 -18.57
C PHE A 93 -16.91 -0.20 -18.46
N ARG A 94 -16.54 -0.81 -19.58
CA ARG A 94 -16.03 -2.17 -19.61
C ARG A 94 -14.54 -2.14 -19.95
N LEU A 95 -13.72 -2.73 -19.08
CA LEU A 95 -12.30 -2.93 -19.34
C LEU A 95 -12.15 -3.98 -20.45
N GLU A 96 -11.55 -3.59 -21.58
CA GLU A 96 -11.27 -4.52 -22.69
C GLU A 96 -9.82 -5.01 -22.66
N ASP A 97 -8.88 -4.13 -22.29
CA ASP A 97 -7.45 -4.43 -22.38
C ASP A 97 -6.66 -3.66 -21.31
N GLY A 98 -5.51 -4.21 -20.91
CA GLY A 98 -4.65 -3.67 -19.86
C GLY A 98 -5.18 -3.92 -18.44
N THR A 99 -4.76 -3.07 -17.50
CA THR A 99 -5.17 -3.17 -16.10
C THR A 99 -5.44 -1.79 -15.50
N ASN A 100 -6.55 -1.66 -14.79
CA ASN A 100 -6.86 -0.49 -13.96
C ASN A 100 -6.40 -0.69 -12.51
N PHE A 101 -5.71 -1.79 -12.18
CA PHE A 101 -5.25 -2.14 -10.84
C PHE A 101 -3.80 -2.59 -10.86
N LYS A 102 -3.00 -2.13 -9.89
CA LYS A 102 -1.62 -2.60 -9.72
C LYS A 102 -1.21 -2.58 -8.26
N VAL A 103 -0.44 -3.61 -7.88
CA VAL A 103 0.30 -3.67 -6.62
C VAL A 103 1.78 -3.52 -6.93
N LEU A 104 2.43 -2.58 -6.27
CA LEU A 104 3.87 -2.36 -6.36
C LEU A 104 4.52 -2.62 -5.00
N TRP A 105 5.69 -3.24 -4.99
CA TRP A 105 6.53 -3.29 -3.80
C TRP A 105 7.46 -2.09 -3.81
N LYS A 106 7.22 -1.13 -2.91
CA LYS A 106 8.07 0.05 -2.79
C LYS A 106 9.31 -0.31 -1.97
N GLY A 107 10.46 -0.34 -2.63
CA GLY A 107 11.76 -0.46 -1.99
C GLY A 107 12.20 0.84 -1.29
N PRO A 108 13.47 0.93 -0.85
CA PRO A 108 14.00 2.12 -0.18
C PRO A 108 14.11 3.35 -1.08
N MET A 109 14.13 3.16 -2.41
CA MET A 109 14.19 4.24 -3.39
C MET A 109 12.78 4.71 -3.78
N GLU A 110 12.71 5.87 -4.44
CA GLU A 110 11.51 6.32 -5.13
C GLU A 110 11.12 5.32 -6.22
N ALA A 111 9.82 5.06 -6.34
CA ALA A 111 9.28 4.16 -7.35
C ALA A 111 8.22 4.92 -8.15
N THR A 112 8.35 4.90 -9.47
CA THR A 112 7.37 5.46 -10.40
C THR A 112 6.87 4.33 -11.28
N GLU A 113 5.56 4.12 -11.26
CA GLU A 113 4.89 3.05 -11.99
C GLU A 113 3.75 3.60 -12.82
N THR A 114 3.64 3.15 -14.06
CA THR A 114 2.57 3.53 -14.97
C THR A 114 1.64 2.35 -15.19
N ILE A 115 0.33 2.62 -15.18
CA ILE A 115 -0.70 1.71 -15.68
C ILE A 115 -1.35 2.33 -16.90
N SER A 116 -1.66 1.51 -17.88
CA SER A 116 -2.44 1.90 -19.05
C SER A 116 -3.50 0.83 -19.28
N TYR A 117 -4.69 1.28 -19.61
CA TYR A 117 -5.82 0.41 -19.87
C TYR A 117 -6.72 1.00 -20.95
N ARG A 118 -7.52 0.12 -21.55
CA ARG A 118 -8.51 0.46 -22.56
C ARG A 118 -9.90 0.08 -22.09
N VAL A 119 -10.82 1.04 -22.17
CA VAL A 119 -12.20 0.87 -21.73
C VAL A 119 -13.18 1.22 -22.84
N THR A 120 -14.29 0.49 -22.91
CA THR A 120 -15.42 0.77 -23.80
C THR A 120 -16.53 1.45 -23.00
N CYS A 121 -17.08 2.54 -23.53
CA CYS A 121 -18.22 3.22 -22.92
C CYS A 121 -19.54 2.65 -23.44
N ALA A 122 -20.21 1.83 -22.62
CA ALA A 122 -21.44 1.13 -23.02
C ALA A 122 -22.71 2.00 -22.90
N LYS A 123 -22.65 3.11 -22.17
CA LYS A 123 -23.83 3.97 -21.91
C LYS A 123 -23.52 5.44 -22.13
N ARG A 124 -24.33 6.11 -22.95
CA ARG A 124 -24.22 7.55 -23.20
C ARG A 124 -24.39 8.35 -21.90
N GLY A 125 -23.47 9.27 -21.64
CA GLY A 125 -23.48 10.14 -20.47
C GLY A 125 -22.26 11.03 -20.40
N ARG A 126 -22.19 11.87 -19.37
CA ARG A 126 -20.97 12.55 -18.94
C ARG A 126 -20.46 11.80 -17.71
N TYR A 127 -19.20 11.38 -17.76
CA TYR A 127 -18.55 10.68 -16.65
C TYR A 127 -17.25 11.41 -16.33
N GLU A 128 -16.96 11.51 -15.05
CA GLU A 128 -15.74 12.15 -14.54
C GLU A 128 -14.87 11.05 -13.95
N LEU A 129 -13.68 10.88 -14.54
CA LEU A 129 -12.69 9.87 -14.13
C LEU A 129 -11.60 10.55 -13.30
N GLU A 130 -11.94 11.07 -12.13
CA GLU A 130 -10.98 11.81 -11.29
C GLU A 130 -10.40 10.95 -10.16
N THR A 131 -11.15 9.96 -9.67
CA THR A 131 -10.82 9.27 -8.42
C THR A 131 -9.97 8.03 -8.65
N VAL A 132 -8.68 8.13 -8.33
CA VAL A 132 -7.80 6.96 -8.20
C VAL A 132 -7.69 6.59 -6.73
N SER A 133 -8.11 5.38 -6.39
CA SER A 133 -7.96 4.83 -5.04
C SER A 133 -6.54 4.32 -4.85
N TRP A 134 -5.94 4.57 -3.69
CA TRP A 134 -4.65 4.02 -3.33
C TRP A 134 -4.62 3.64 -1.85
N GLU A 135 -3.84 2.61 -1.55
CA GLU A 135 -3.63 2.11 -0.21
C GLU A 135 -2.15 1.76 -0.04
N THR A 136 -1.53 2.30 1.01
CA THR A 136 -0.19 1.89 1.44
C THR A 136 -0.32 1.01 2.66
N ARG A 137 0.49 -0.05 2.74
CA ARG A 137 0.55 -0.89 3.94
C ARG A 137 1.96 -1.00 4.46
N HIS A 138 2.06 -1.13 5.77
CA HIS A 138 3.32 -1.45 6.43
C HIS A 138 3.70 -2.90 6.13
N PRO A 139 4.97 -3.20 5.78
CA PRO A 139 5.40 -4.56 5.43
C PRO A 139 5.22 -5.55 6.58
N LEU A 140 5.30 -5.05 7.81
CA LEU A 140 5.08 -5.83 9.03
C LEU A 140 3.69 -5.63 9.66
N GLN A 141 2.80 -4.83 9.04
CA GLN A 141 1.45 -4.52 9.57
C GLN A 141 1.44 -3.89 10.99
N ILE A 142 2.45 -3.08 11.32
CA ILE A 142 2.65 -2.48 12.66
C ILE A 142 2.11 -1.02 12.72
N ALA A 143 1.45 -0.53 11.66
CA ALA A 143 1.04 0.87 11.52
C ALA A 143 -0.48 1.07 11.65
#